data_AF-A0A1F4EUF8-F1
#
_entry.id   AF-A0A1F4EUF8-F1
#
_cell.length_a   1.000
_cell.length_b   1.000
_cell.length_c   1.000
_cell.angle_alpha   90.00
_cell.angle_beta   90.00
_cell.angle_gamma   90.00
#
_symmetry.space_group_name_H-M   'P 1'
#
loop_
_entity.id
_entity.type
_entity.pdbx_description
1 polymer ?
#
loop_
_entity_poly.entity_id
_entity_poly.type
_entity_poly.pdbx_seq_one_letter_code
_entity_poly.pdbx_strand_id
1 'polypeptide(L)'
;MPGAEWLALLCKHIPDRYGQLVRYCGWYSSRSRGARAAKASSAAAMLSSGVAEVAGELASRAKAAWARLIRKVYEVDPLECPKCRGPMRAIALIEDPIVVRAILEHLGRWQPRALERAPPAPVRAWPEHANLPLTYHPVPDIA
;
A
#
# COMPACT_ATOMS: atom_id res chain seq x y z
N MET A 1 -6.08 11.56 -40.87
CA MET A 1 -4.69 11.44 -40.36
C MET A 1 -4.69 10.50 -39.17
N PRO A 2 -3.97 9.37 -39.23
CA PRO A 2 -3.80 8.50 -38.06
C PRO A 2 -3.18 9.34 -36.93
N GLY A 3 -3.86 9.45 -35.80
CA GLY A 3 -3.45 10.29 -34.66
C GLY A 3 -4.28 11.56 -34.44
N ALA A 4 -5.13 11.96 -35.38
CA ALA A 4 -6.06 13.08 -35.17
C ALA A 4 -7.07 12.80 -34.05
N GLU A 5 -7.55 11.56 -33.95
CA GLU A 5 -8.46 11.13 -32.87
C GLU A 5 -7.77 11.15 -31.50
N TRP A 6 -6.49 10.77 -31.45
CA TRP A 6 -5.70 10.82 -30.22
C TRP A 6 -5.46 12.27 -29.77
N LEU A 7 -5.09 13.15 -30.71
CA LEU A 7 -4.97 14.59 -30.44
C LEU A 7 -6.31 15.18 -29.98
N ALA A 8 -7.43 14.79 -30.59
CA ALA A 8 -8.75 15.24 -30.20
C ALA A 8 -9.13 14.80 -28.77
N LEU A 9 -8.75 13.59 -28.34
CA LEU A 9 -8.92 13.14 -26.95
C LEU A 9 -8.07 13.95 -25.97
N LEU A 10 -6.84 14.29 -26.37
CA LEU A 10 -5.93 15.07 -25.54
C LEU A 10 -6.39 16.53 -25.38
N CYS A 11 -6.90 17.14 -26.45
CA CYS A 11 -7.40 18.51 -26.44
C CYS A 11 -8.59 18.71 -25.48
N LYS A 12 -9.41 17.67 -25.23
CA LYS A 12 -10.52 17.72 -24.24
C LYS A 12 -10.04 18.01 -22.80
N HIS A 13 -8.76 17.83 -22.54
CA HIS A 13 -8.16 18.05 -21.22
C HIS A 13 -7.58 19.46 -21.04
N ILE A 14 -7.48 20.24 -22.12
CA ILE A 14 -6.96 21.62 -22.13
C ILE A 14 -8.18 22.54 -21.99
N PRO A 15 -8.28 23.35 -20.92
CA PRO A 15 -9.37 24.33 -20.81
C PRO A 15 -9.23 25.42 -21.88
N ASP A 16 -10.37 25.99 -22.28
CA ASP A 16 -10.40 27.17 -23.14
C ASP A 16 -9.68 28.36 -22.50
N ARG A 17 -9.27 29.32 -23.32
CA ARG A 17 -8.62 30.54 -22.85
C ARG A 17 -9.55 31.26 -21.87
N TYR A 18 -9.06 31.49 -20.64
CA TYR A 18 -9.77 32.05 -19.49
C TYR A 18 -10.79 31.12 -18.80
N GLY A 19 -10.89 29.84 -19.21
CA GLY A 19 -11.64 28.81 -18.49
C GLY A 19 -10.79 28.11 -17.42
N GLN A 20 -11.37 27.81 -16.26
CA GLN A 20 -10.77 26.91 -15.28
C GLN A 20 -11.49 25.55 -15.29
N LEU A 21 -10.76 24.48 -15.62
CA LEU A 21 -11.30 23.12 -15.60
C LEU A 21 -11.23 22.54 -14.18
N VAL A 22 -12.36 22.54 -13.46
CA VAL A 22 -12.48 21.81 -12.20
C VAL A 22 -12.80 20.35 -12.50
N ARG A 23 -11.79 19.48 -12.42
CA ARG A 23 -12.01 18.03 -12.54
C ARG A 23 -12.60 17.53 -11.23
N TYR A 24 -13.89 17.17 -11.24
CA TYR A 24 -14.50 16.49 -10.10
C TYR A 24 -13.94 15.06 -9.99
N CYS A 25 -12.79 14.92 -9.33
CA CYS A 25 -12.12 13.64 -9.08
C CYS A 25 -13.05 12.65 -8.34
N GLY A 26 -14.06 13.16 -7.65
CA GLY A 26 -15.13 12.36 -7.06
C GLY A 26 -15.85 11.47 -8.07
N TRP A 27 -16.02 11.89 -9.33
CA TRP A 27 -16.66 11.09 -10.39
C TRP A 27 -15.85 9.85 -10.78
N TYR A 28 -14.52 9.97 -10.76
CA TYR A 28 -13.57 8.91 -11.11
C TYR A 28 -13.09 8.09 -9.91
N SER A 29 -13.46 8.46 -8.69
CA SER A 29 -13.13 7.71 -7.48
C SER A 29 -13.64 6.25 -7.56
N SER A 30 -12.92 5.34 -6.92
CA SER A 30 -13.29 3.92 -6.83
C SER A 30 -14.70 3.73 -6.26
N ARG A 31 -15.09 4.54 -5.27
CA ARG A 31 -16.43 4.55 -4.67
C ARG A 31 -17.50 4.95 -5.67
N SER A 32 -17.34 6.06 -6.38
CA SER A 32 -18.36 6.55 -7.33
C SER A 32 -18.47 5.68 -8.58
N ARG A 33 -17.33 5.13 -9.05
CA ARG A 33 -17.32 4.11 -10.10
C ARG A 33 -18.00 2.83 -9.62
N GLY A 34 -17.71 2.39 -8.40
CA GLY A 34 -18.34 1.23 -7.75
C GLY A 34 -19.84 1.42 -7.58
N ALA A 35 -20.31 2.61 -7.19
CA ALA A 35 -21.74 2.91 -7.06
C ALA A 35 -22.47 2.91 -8.42
N ARG A 36 -21.85 3.44 -9.48
CA ARG A 36 -22.39 3.38 -10.84
C ARG A 36 -22.38 1.95 -11.38
N ALA A 37 -21.30 1.21 -11.15
CA ALA A 37 -21.21 -0.20 -11.50
C ALA A 37 -22.22 -1.04 -10.73
N ALA A 38 -22.47 -0.76 -9.44
CA ALA A 38 -23.47 -1.42 -8.61
C ALA A 38 -24.90 -1.10 -9.07
N LYS A 39 -25.16 0.13 -9.51
CA LYS A 39 -26.46 0.56 -10.07
C LYS A 39 -26.70 0.00 -11.47
N ALA A 40 -25.65 -0.15 -12.27
CA ALA A 40 -25.69 -0.84 -13.56
C ALA A 40 -25.78 -2.36 -13.39
N SER A 41 -25.10 -2.92 -12.39
CA SER A 41 -25.17 -4.34 -12.05
C SER A 41 -26.47 -4.68 -11.35
N SER A 42 -27.13 -3.78 -10.60
CA SER A 42 -28.47 -4.03 -10.08
C SER A 42 -29.52 -4.07 -11.19
N ALA A 43 -29.29 -3.34 -12.30
CA ALA A 43 -30.10 -3.47 -13.51
C ALA A 43 -29.79 -4.77 -14.28
N ALA A 44 -28.56 -5.28 -14.23
CA ALA A 44 -28.15 -6.53 -14.87
C ALA A 44 -28.35 -7.79 -13.99
N ALA A 45 -28.43 -7.65 -12.66
CA ALA A 45 -28.52 -8.73 -11.68
C ALA A 45 -29.94 -9.31 -11.55
N MET A 46 -30.92 -8.77 -12.26
CA MET A 46 -32.17 -9.51 -12.51
C MET A 46 -31.94 -10.76 -13.38
N LEU A 47 -30.72 -11.02 -13.90
CA LEU A 47 -30.45 -12.08 -14.87
C LEU A 47 -29.26 -13.03 -14.61
N SER A 48 -28.48 -12.94 -13.52
CA SER A 48 -27.37 -13.90 -13.31
C SER A 48 -26.80 -13.93 -11.88
N SER A 49 -27.27 -14.86 -11.07
CA SER A 49 -26.93 -15.00 -9.64
C SER A 49 -25.90 -16.11 -9.37
N GLY A 50 -24.67 -15.99 -9.91
CA GLY A 50 -23.61 -16.97 -9.62
C GLY A 50 -22.20 -16.41 -9.42
N VAL A 51 -21.81 -15.36 -10.14
CA VAL A 51 -20.41 -14.84 -10.11
C VAL A 51 -20.19 -13.80 -9.01
N ALA A 52 -21.26 -13.22 -8.46
CA ALA A 52 -21.20 -12.17 -7.45
C ALA A 52 -20.73 -12.66 -6.07
N GLU A 53 -20.99 -13.92 -5.70
CA GLU A 53 -20.64 -14.47 -4.38
C GLU A 53 -19.13 -14.62 -4.18
N VAL A 54 -18.40 -15.18 -5.17
CA VAL A 54 -16.96 -15.46 -5.05
C VAL A 54 -16.14 -14.17 -4.91
N ALA A 55 -16.53 -13.10 -5.61
CA ALA A 55 -15.89 -11.79 -5.47
C ALA A 55 -16.17 -11.14 -4.09
N GLY A 56 -17.36 -11.39 -3.52
CA GLY A 56 -17.74 -10.94 -2.18
C GLY A 56 -16.91 -11.62 -1.08
N GLU A 57 -16.68 -12.93 -1.20
CA GLU A 57 -15.86 -13.69 -0.25
C GLU A 57 -14.39 -13.26 -0.29
N LEU A 58 -13.80 -13.08 -1.47
CA LEU A 58 -12.41 -12.61 -1.61
C LEU A 58 -12.23 -11.21 -1.01
N ALA A 59 -13.19 -10.31 -1.25
CA ALA A 59 -13.18 -8.97 -0.67
C ALA A 59 -13.34 -8.98 0.86
N SER A 60 -14.17 -9.89 1.39
CA SER A 60 -14.32 -10.09 2.84
C SER A 60 -13.03 -10.61 3.48
N ARG A 61 -12.40 -11.63 2.87
CA ARG A 61 -11.11 -12.16 3.32
C ARG A 61 -10.00 -11.11 3.29
N ALA A 62 -9.94 -10.28 2.25
CA ALA A 62 -8.98 -9.17 2.15
C ALA A 62 -9.19 -8.12 3.27
N LYS A 63 -10.44 -7.77 3.59
CA LYS A 63 -10.76 -6.87 4.71
C LYS A 63 -10.38 -7.47 6.07
N ALA A 64 -10.66 -8.76 6.28
CA ALA A 64 -10.29 -9.47 7.50
C ALA A 64 -8.76 -9.57 7.68
N ALA A 65 -8.02 -9.79 6.59
CA ALA A 65 -6.56 -9.78 6.61
C ALA A 65 -6.02 -8.38 6.94
N TRP A 66 -6.59 -7.32 6.34
CA TRP A 66 -6.20 -5.94 6.62
C TRP A 66 -6.48 -5.54 8.08
N ALA A 67 -7.65 -5.90 8.60
CA ALA A 67 -7.99 -5.68 10.01
C ALA A 67 -7.04 -6.42 10.97
N ARG A 68 -6.66 -7.66 10.64
CA ARG A 68 -5.65 -8.43 11.40
C ARG A 68 -4.27 -7.77 11.37
N LEU A 69 -3.85 -7.20 10.23
CA LEU A 69 -2.57 -6.50 10.11
C LEU A 69 -2.57 -5.19 10.90
N ILE A 70 -3.66 -4.42 10.83
CA ILE A 70 -3.84 -3.21 11.67
C ILE A 70 -3.76 -3.60 13.14
N ARG A 71 -4.52 -4.60 13.57
CA ARG A 71 -4.51 -5.08 14.95
C ARG A 71 -3.08 -5.39 15.44
N LYS A 72 -2.24 -6.05 14.64
CA LYS A 72 -0.83 -6.30 14.98
C LYS A 72 0.02 -5.04 15.16
N VAL A 73 -0.26 -3.97 14.41
CA VAL A 73 0.46 -2.69 14.53
C VAL A 73 -0.01 -1.90 15.75
N TYR A 74 -1.30 -1.97 16.08
CA TYR A 74 -1.89 -1.20 17.18
C TYR A 74 -1.87 -1.90 18.54
N GLU A 75 -1.63 -3.21 18.60
CA GLU A 75 -1.59 -3.96 19.88
C GLU A 75 -0.25 -3.85 20.61
N VAL A 76 0.83 -3.50 19.93
CA VAL A 76 2.17 -3.43 20.53
C VAL A 76 2.55 -1.97 20.69
N ASP A 77 2.69 -1.51 21.94
CA ASP A 77 3.29 -0.20 22.21
C ASP A 77 4.82 -0.29 22.08
N PRO A 78 5.43 0.29 21.01
CA PRO A 78 6.87 0.26 20.83
C PRO A 78 7.62 1.10 21.88
N LEU A 79 6.90 1.90 22.68
CA LEU A 79 7.44 2.69 23.78
C LEU A 79 7.33 1.99 25.13
N GLU A 80 6.94 0.72 25.18
CA GLU A 80 7.04 -0.10 26.37
C GLU A 80 8.27 -1.02 26.29
N CYS A 81 9.10 -1.04 27.34
CA CYS A 81 10.25 -1.93 27.38
C CYS A 81 9.81 -3.40 27.49
N PRO A 82 10.21 -4.30 26.56
CA PRO A 82 9.77 -5.71 26.59
C PRO A 82 10.34 -6.52 27.76
N LYS A 83 11.35 -6.00 28.49
CA LYS A 83 11.96 -6.67 29.65
C LYS A 83 11.35 -6.24 30.99
N CYS A 84 11.17 -4.93 31.18
CA CYS A 84 10.76 -4.37 32.47
C CYS A 84 9.42 -3.62 32.45
N ARG A 85 8.76 -3.51 31.28
CA ARG A 85 7.48 -2.80 31.08
C ARG A 85 7.48 -1.31 31.44
N GLY A 86 8.67 -0.73 31.58
CA GLY A 86 8.81 0.71 31.82
C GLY A 86 8.59 1.53 30.54
N PRO A 87 8.19 2.81 30.67
CA PRO A 87 8.03 3.70 29.53
C PRO A 87 9.39 4.05 28.92
N MET A 88 9.44 4.05 27.59
CA MET A 88 10.58 4.44 26.77
C MET A 88 10.27 5.73 26.01
N ARG A 89 11.33 6.44 25.58
CA ARG A 89 11.22 7.65 24.76
C ARG A 89 12.09 7.52 23.52
N ALA A 90 11.60 8.01 22.39
CA ALA A 90 12.43 8.17 21.21
C ALA A 90 13.49 9.25 21.47
N ILE A 91 14.77 8.89 21.32
CA ILE A 91 15.90 9.81 21.55
C ILE A 91 16.49 10.39 20.27
N ALA A 92 16.37 9.66 19.16
CA ALA A 92 16.87 10.07 17.86
C ALA A 92 16.14 9.31 16.75
N LEU A 93 16.01 9.93 15.58
CA LEU A 93 15.64 9.30 14.32
C LEU A 93 16.87 9.34 13.42
N ILE A 94 17.35 8.16 13.00
CA ILE A 94 18.57 8.04 12.17
C ILE A 94 18.14 7.64 10.77
N GLU A 95 18.29 8.55 9.82
CA GLU A 95 17.95 8.34 8.41
C GLU A 95 19.16 8.14 7.51
N ASP A 96 20.37 8.47 7.99
CA ASP A 96 21.60 8.34 7.20
C ASP A 96 21.90 6.86 6.89
N PRO A 97 21.91 6.46 5.61
CA PRO A 97 22.12 5.07 5.20
C PRO A 97 23.44 4.48 5.67
N ILE A 98 24.51 5.29 5.73
CA ILE A 98 25.84 4.84 6.15
C ILE A 98 25.82 4.51 7.64
N VAL A 99 25.21 5.39 8.44
CA VAL A 99 25.07 5.21 9.89
C VAL A 99 24.18 4.01 10.20
N VAL A 100 23.03 3.88 9.52
CA VAL A 100 22.12 2.75 9.66
C VAL A 100 22.83 1.43 9.39
N ARG A 101 23.61 1.36 8.31
CA ARG A 101 24.39 0.16 7.98
C ARG A 101 25.42 -0.16 9.05
N ALA A 102 26.21 0.82 9.50
CA ALA A 102 27.22 0.60 10.54
C ALA A 102 26.61 0.03 11.84
N ILE A 103 25.45 0.55 12.26
CA ILE A 103 24.70 0.05 13.41
C ILE A 103 24.25 -1.40 13.19
N LEU A 104 23.67 -1.70 12.04
CA LEU A 104 23.16 -3.03 11.74
C LEU A 104 24.27 -4.08 11.58
N GLU A 105 25.41 -3.70 11.02
CA GLU A 105 26.60 -4.54 10.95
C GLU A 105 27.15 -4.84 12.35
N HIS A 106 27.26 -3.81 13.21
CA HIS A 106 27.67 -3.98 14.61
C HIS A 106 26.75 -4.93 15.39
N LEU A 107 25.45 -4.88 15.12
CA LEU A 107 24.44 -5.75 15.75
C LEU A 107 24.37 -7.16 15.11
N GLY A 108 25.12 -7.44 14.04
CA GLY A 108 25.05 -8.70 13.30
C GLY A 108 23.72 -8.91 12.55
N ARG A 109 22.97 -7.83 12.27
CA ARG A 109 21.64 -7.85 11.64
C ARG A 109 21.64 -7.34 10.21
N TRP A 110 22.80 -7.02 9.65
CA TRP A 110 22.92 -6.58 8.27
C TRP A 110 22.65 -7.75 7.29
N GLN A 111 21.44 -7.81 6.76
CA GLN A 111 21.01 -8.83 5.78
C GLN A 111 20.19 -8.18 4.65
N PRO A 112 20.81 -7.36 3.78
CA PRO A 112 20.10 -6.76 2.66
C PRO A 112 19.64 -7.85 1.70
N ARG A 113 18.31 -7.99 1.53
CA ARG A 113 17.71 -8.82 0.49
C ARG A 113 17.10 -7.93 -0.59
N ALA A 114 17.25 -8.34 -1.84
CA ALA A 114 16.49 -7.76 -2.93
C ALA A 114 15.00 -8.03 -2.66
N LEU A 115 14.15 -7.00 -2.76
CA LEU A 115 12.70 -7.24 -2.76
C LEU A 115 12.36 -8.15 -3.94
N GLU A 116 11.49 -9.14 -3.72
CA GLU A 116 11.04 -10.08 -4.76
C GLU A 116 10.46 -9.40 -6.01
N ARG A 117 10.10 -8.12 -5.91
CA ARG A 117 9.57 -7.30 -7.01
C ARG A 117 10.41 -6.07 -7.34
N ALA A 118 11.63 -5.97 -6.82
CA ALA A 118 12.52 -4.88 -7.22
C ALA A 118 13.02 -5.11 -8.66
N PRO A 119 13.15 -4.05 -9.47
CA PRO A 119 13.88 -4.13 -10.73
C PRO A 119 15.32 -4.60 -10.47
N PRO A 120 15.98 -5.26 -11.45
CA PRO A 120 17.34 -5.75 -11.28
C PRO A 120 18.28 -4.59 -10.91
N ALA A 121 18.92 -4.71 -9.76
CA ALA A 121 19.80 -3.67 -9.23
C ALA A 121 21.13 -3.63 -10.01
N PRO A 122 21.69 -2.44 -10.30
CA PRO A 122 23.04 -2.33 -10.84
C PRO A 122 24.08 -2.83 -9.83
N VAL A 123 25.12 -3.50 -10.35
CA VAL A 123 26.22 -4.06 -9.55
C VAL A 123 26.94 -2.91 -8.83
N ARG A 124 26.78 -2.79 -7.50
CA ARG A 124 27.31 -1.76 -6.58
C ARG A 124 26.43 -0.55 -6.25
N ALA A 125 25.14 -0.56 -6.61
CA ALA A 125 24.21 0.45 -6.08
C ALA A 125 23.81 0.16 -4.62
N TRP A 126 23.58 1.21 -3.84
CA TRP A 126 22.87 1.09 -2.57
C TRP A 126 21.50 0.46 -2.85
N PRO A 127 20.99 -0.47 -2.02
CA PRO A 127 19.67 -1.00 -2.25
C PRO A 127 18.64 0.06 -1.90
N GLU A 128 18.26 0.87 -2.90
CA GLU A 128 17.21 1.90 -2.80
C GLU A 128 15.88 1.34 -2.30
N HIS A 129 15.72 0.01 -2.36
CA HIS A 129 14.56 -0.72 -1.89
C HIS A 129 14.93 -1.95 -1.03
N ALA A 130 16.02 -1.91 -0.25
CA ALA A 130 16.28 -2.98 0.72
C ALA A 130 15.19 -2.96 1.81
N ASN A 131 14.50 -4.09 1.96
CA ASN A 131 13.72 -4.36 3.15
C ASN A 131 14.57 -5.23 4.07
N LEU A 132 14.88 -4.72 5.27
CA LEU A 132 15.44 -5.56 6.33
C LEU A 132 14.34 -6.54 6.73
N PRO A 133 14.53 -7.86 6.57
CA PRO A 133 13.51 -8.82 6.98
C PRO A 133 13.29 -8.67 8.47
N LEU A 134 12.20 -7.98 8.85
CA LEU A 134 11.66 -8.03 10.19
C LEU A 134 11.12 -9.44 10.36
N THR A 135 11.98 -10.35 10.83
CA THR A 135 11.54 -11.66 11.30
C THR A 135 10.69 -11.39 12.53
N TYR A 136 9.38 -11.23 12.29
CA TYR A 136 8.38 -11.31 13.34
C TYR A 136 8.52 -12.71 13.96
N HIS A 137 9.17 -12.77 15.12
CA HIS A 137 9.07 -13.92 15.98
C HIS A 137 7.67 -13.86 16.59
N PRO A 138 6.75 -14.77 16.23
CA PRO A 138 5.45 -14.80 16.87
C PRO A 138 5.66 -14.93 18.38
N VAL A 139 5.07 -14.01 19.14
CA VAL A 139 4.97 -14.15 20.59
C VAL A 139 4.20 -15.45 20.83
N PRO A 140 4.79 -16.46 21.51
CA PRO A 140 4.07 -17.67 21.84
C PRO A 140 2.92 -17.31 22.78
N ASP A 141 1.74 -17.88 22.48
CA ASP A 141 0.51 -17.86 23.26
C ASP A 141 -0.10 -16.49 23.59
N ILE A 142 -1.05 -16.09 22.76
CA ILE A 142 -2.21 -15.30 23.18
C ILE A 142 -3.43 -16.10 22.72
N ALA A 143 -4.16 -16.64 23.70
CA ALA A 143 -5.39 -17.41 23.53
C ALA A 143 -6.50 -16.64 22.77
#